data_AF-A0A5K1CY03-F1
#
_entry.id   AF-A0A5K1CY03-F1
#
_cell.length_a   1.000
_cell.length_b   1.000
_cell.length_c   1.000
_cell.angle_alpha   90.00
_cell.angle_beta   90.00
_cell.angle_gamma   90.00
#
_symmetry.space_group_name_H-M   'P 1'
#
loop_
_entity.id
_entity.type
_entity.pdbx_description
1 polymer ?
#
loop_
_entity_poly.entity_id
_entity_poly.type
_entity_poly.pdbx_seq_one_letter_code
_entity_poly.pdbx_strand_id
1 'polypeptide(L)'
;EMRDQGMTEKKLQLLRDITGSFRPGILTALMGVSGAGKTTLMDVLCGRKNEGVIEGDIWIGGYPKVQETFARISGYCEQSDIHSPQITVEESVIFSAWLRLGSEIDQDTKK
;
A
#
# COMPACT_ATOMS: atom_id res chain seq x y z
N GLU A 1 -29.57 -25.44 14.76
CA GLU A 1 -28.91 -26.68 14.30
C GLU A 1 -27.79 -26.38 13.30
N MET A 2 -26.75 -25.64 13.72
CA MET A 2 -25.54 -25.39 12.90
C MET A 2 -24.31 -25.13 13.79
N ARG A 3 -24.29 -25.76 14.98
CA ARG A 3 -23.14 -25.71 15.90
C ARG A 3 -22.41 -27.05 16.05
N ASP A 4 -22.91 -28.11 15.42
CA ASP A 4 -22.40 -29.50 15.56
C ASP A 4 -21.63 -30.03 14.34
N GLN A 5 -21.25 -29.16 13.40
CA GLN A 5 -20.26 -29.52 12.39
C GLN A 5 -19.05 -28.64 12.64
N GLY A 6 -17.95 -29.26 13.08
CA GLY A 6 -16.66 -28.63 13.29
C GLY A 6 -16.10 -28.02 12.00
N MET A 7 -16.70 -26.92 11.54
CA MET A 7 -16.13 -26.05 10.54
C MET A 7 -14.94 -25.37 11.21
N THR A 8 -13.76 -25.97 11.09
CA THR A 8 -12.54 -25.19 10.97
C THR A 8 -12.84 -24.10 9.95
N GLU A 9 -12.91 -22.85 10.37
CA GLU A 9 -13.09 -21.71 9.48
C GLU A 9 -12.15 -21.90 8.29
N LYS A 10 -12.72 -22.08 7.10
CA LYS A 10 -11.94 -22.37 5.91
C LYS A 10 -11.15 -21.11 5.58
N LYS A 11 -9.89 -21.04 6.02
CA LYS A 11 -9.01 -19.89 5.81
C LYS A 11 -8.95 -19.59 4.31
N LEU A 12 -9.43 -18.41 3.93
CA LEU A 12 -9.39 -17.96 2.53
C LEU A 12 -7.97 -17.55 2.18
N GLN A 13 -7.36 -18.28 1.25
CA GLN A 13 -6.04 -17.93 0.71
C GLN A 13 -6.20 -16.95 -0.45
N LEU A 14 -5.70 -15.72 -0.28
CA LEU A 14 -5.80 -14.66 -1.30
C LEU A 14 -4.60 -14.62 -2.25
N LEU A 15 -3.41 -14.89 -1.74
CA LEU A 15 -2.15 -14.91 -2.48
C LEU A 15 -1.45 -16.23 -2.19
N ARG A 16 -0.76 -16.77 -3.20
CA ARG A 16 -0.08 -18.06 -3.10
C ARG A 16 1.23 -18.02 -3.88
N ASP A 17 2.33 -18.34 -3.19
CA ASP A 17 3.65 -18.57 -3.76
C ASP A 17 4.09 -17.48 -4.77
N ILE A 18 3.88 -16.22 -4.40
CA ILE A 18 4.23 -15.08 -5.23
C ILE A 18 5.72 -14.79 -5.09
N THR A 19 6.41 -14.67 -6.23
CA THR A 19 7.79 -14.19 -6.30
C THR A 19 7.89 -13.09 -7.35
N GLY A 20 8.77 -12.12 -7.13
CA GLY A 20 8.93 -10.99 -8.04
C GLY A 20 10.04 -10.06 -7.63
N SER A 21 10.51 -9.23 -8.56
CA SER A 21 11.46 -8.16 -8.28
C SER A 21 11.14 -6.94 -9.16
N PHE A 22 11.29 -5.76 -8.59
CA PHE A 22 11.06 -4.49 -9.26
C PHE A 22 12.39 -3.75 -9.39
N ARG A 23 12.78 -3.42 -10.62
CA ARG A 23 14.07 -2.75 -10.87
C ARG A 23 13.92 -1.24 -10.76
N PRO A 24 14.87 -0.53 -10.14
CA PRO A 24 14.87 0.93 -10.11
C PRO A 24 14.79 1.52 -11.53
N GLY A 25 13.98 2.57 -11.70
CA GLY A 25 13.82 3.28 -12.97
C GLY A 25 12.95 2.59 -14.01
N ILE A 26 12.33 1.45 -13.69
CA ILE A 26 11.45 0.72 -14.61
C ILE A 26 10.00 0.81 -14.16
N LEU A 27 9.13 1.28 -15.06
CA LEU A 27 7.68 1.16 -14.88
C LEU A 27 7.28 -0.32 -15.00
N THR A 28 6.82 -0.91 -13.90
CA THR A 28 6.34 -2.29 -13.86
C THR A 28 4.83 -2.31 -13.77
N ALA A 29 4.17 -3.04 -14.67
CA ALA A 29 2.72 -3.18 -14.69
C ALA A 29 2.29 -4.55 -14.14
N LEU A 30 1.33 -4.56 -13.20
CA LEU A 30 0.69 -5.77 -12.69
C LEU A 30 -0.68 -5.94 -13.34
N MET A 31 -0.82 -6.96 -14.19
CA MET A 31 -2.00 -7.19 -15.04
C MET A 31 -2.65 -8.53 -14.71
N GLY A 32 -3.97 -8.63 -14.90
CA GLY A 32 -4.72 -9.86 -14.64
C GLY A 32 -6.22 -9.62 -14.49
N VAL A 33 -7.01 -10.70 -14.51
CA VAL A 33 -8.48 -10.65 -14.39
C VAL A 33 -8.94 -10.07 -13.06
N SER A 34 -10.20 -9.61 -12.98
CA SER A 34 -10.81 -9.19 -11.71
C SER A 34 -10.78 -10.36 -10.71
N GLY A 35 -10.47 -10.08 -9.45
CA GLY A 35 -10.33 -11.10 -8.41
C GLY A 35 -8.99 -11.86 -8.39
N ALA A 36 -8.07 -11.61 -9.33
CA ALA A 36 -6.75 -12.27 -9.35
C ALA A 36 -5.80 -11.88 -8.20
N GLY A 37 -6.23 -11.04 -7.26
CA GLY A 37 -5.38 -10.63 -6.12
C GLY A 37 -4.43 -9.46 -6.40
N LYS A 38 -4.58 -8.72 -7.51
CA LYS A 38 -3.71 -7.57 -7.85
C LYS A 38 -3.67 -6.49 -6.77
N THR A 39 -4.85 -5.99 -6.39
CA THR A 39 -4.98 -4.98 -5.32
C THR A 39 -4.50 -5.55 -3.99
N THR A 40 -4.80 -6.82 -3.70
CA THR A 40 -4.33 -7.49 -2.48
C THR A 40 -2.80 -7.59 -2.42
N LEU A 41 -2.14 -7.91 -3.52
CA LEU A 41 -0.68 -7.95 -3.60
C LEU A 41 -0.08 -6.56 -3.37
N MET A 42 -0.64 -5.53 -4.02
CA MET A 42 -0.26 -4.13 -3.80
C MET A 42 -0.43 -3.71 -2.32
N ASP A 43 -1.57 -4.03 -1.71
CA ASP A 43 -1.84 -3.68 -0.30
C ASP A 43 -0.89 -4.38 0.68
N VAL A 44 -0.50 -5.63 0.40
CA VAL A 44 0.49 -6.37 1.21
C VAL A 44 1.88 -5.75 1.06
N LEU A 45 2.30 -5.45 -0.18
CA LEU A 45 3.58 -4.78 -0.43
C LEU A 45 3.64 -3.40 0.22
N CYS A 46 2.53 -2.67 0.23
CA CYS A 46 2.42 -1.38 0.90
C CYS A 46 2.23 -1.47 2.42
N GLY A 47 2.01 -2.68 2.96
CA GLY A 47 1.72 -2.93 4.37
C GLY A 47 0.45 -2.24 4.86
N ARG A 48 -0.55 -2.14 3.99
CA ARG A 48 -1.90 -1.67 4.32
C ARG A 48 -2.82 -2.82 4.71
N LYS A 49 -2.52 -4.05 4.28
CA LYS A 49 -3.24 -5.25 4.70
C LYS A 49 -2.70 -5.71 6.07
N ASN A 50 -3.38 -5.30 7.14
CA ASN A 50 -3.00 -5.64 8.52
C ASN A 50 -3.80 -6.83 9.09
N GLU A 51 -4.72 -7.38 8.31
CA GLU A 51 -5.59 -8.47 8.72
C GLU A 51 -5.21 -9.76 7.99
N GLY A 52 -5.19 -10.86 8.74
CA GLY A 52 -4.82 -12.18 8.25
C GLY A 52 -3.38 -12.57 8.59
N VAL A 53 -2.92 -13.67 7.99
CA VAL A 53 -1.55 -14.16 8.14
C VAL A 53 -0.80 -13.83 6.85
N ILE A 54 0.32 -13.13 6.99
CA ILE A 54 1.22 -12.78 5.89
C ILE A 54 2.54 -13.48 6.17
N GLU A 55 2.99 -14.30 5.23
CA GLU A 55 4.23 -15.07 5.31
C GLU A 55 5.11 -14.78 4.10
N GLY A 56 6.41 -15.01 4.26
CA GLY A 56 7.43 -14.75 3.24
C GLY A 56 8.23 -13.47 3.51
N ASP A 57 9.20 -13.22 2.64
CA ASP A 57 10.17 -12.13 2.81
C ASP A 57 9.97 -11.03 1.74
N ILE A 58 10.03 -9.78 2.18
CA ILE A 58 9.99 -8.61 1.31
C ILE A 58 11.26 -7.80 1.54
N TRP A 59 11.94 -7.46 0.45
CA TRP A 59 13.21 -6.74 0.46
C TRP A 59 13.09 -5.43 -0.31
N ILE A 60 13.62 -4.34 0.26
CA ILE A 60 13.65 -3.01 -0.37
C ILE A 60 15.08 -2.50 -0.35
N GLY A 61 15.64 -2.22 -1.52
CA GLY A 61 17.02 -1.72 -1.63
C GLY A 61 18.09 -2.66 -1.03
N GLY A 62 17.80 -3.97 -0.95
CA GLY A 62 18.70 -4.97 -0.36
C GLY A 62 18.51 -5.22 1.14
N TYR A 63 17.60 -4.52 1.81
CA TYR A 63 17.31 -4.69 3.23
C TYR A 63 15.92 -5.31 3.46
N PRO A 64 15.71 -6.06 4.55
CA PRO A 64 14.38 -6.52 4.95
C PRO A 64 13.44 -5.33 5.12
N LYS A 65 12.20 -5.47 4.64
CA LYS A 65 11.19 -4.41 4.71
C LYS A 65 10.79 -4.12 6.16
N VAL A 66 10.94 -2.87 6.58
CA VAL A 66 10.39 -2.32 7.82
C VAL A 66 9.24 -1.37 7.48
N GLN A 67 8.06 -1.62 8.06
CA GLN A 67 6.83 -0.89 7.69
C GLN A 67 6.93 0.63 7.94
N GLU A 68 7.46 1.03 9.08
CA GLU A 68 7.57 2.43 9.50
C GLU A 68 8.44 3.24 8.53
N THR A 69 9.58 2.69 8.11
CA THR A 69 10.48 3.37 7.17
C THR A 69 9.91 3.33 5.75
N PHE A 70 9.28 2.23 5.36
CA PHE A 70 8.73 2.06 4.01
C PHE A 70 7.65 3.11 3.69
N ALA A 71 6.74 3.37 4.63
CA ALA A 71 5.68 4.36 4.46
C ALA A 71 6.20 5.80 4.23
N ARG A 72 7.45 6.10 4.62
CA ARG A 72 8.08 7.42 4.43
C ARG A 72 8.72 7.60 3.06
N ILE A 73 9.07 6.49 2.39
CA ILE A 73 9.78 6.49 1.10
C ILE A 73 8.92 6.00 -0.08
N SER A 74 7.72 5.50 0.20
CA SER A 74 6.79 5.00 -0.80
C SER A 74 5.51 5.83 -0.81
N GLY A 75 5.03 6.18 -2.02
CA GLY A 75 3.67 6.64 -2.24
C GLY A 75 2.77 5.47 -2.62
N TYR A 76 1.51 5.49 -2.18
CA TYR A 76 0.48 4.54 -2.62
C TYR A 76 -0.75 5.33 -3.05
N CYS A 77 -1.20 5.08 -4.28
CA CYS A 77 -2.45 5.63 -4.79
C CYS A 77 -3.52 4.55 -4.72
N GLU A 78 -4.62 4.85 -4.02
CA GLU A 78 -5.71 3.89 -3.85
C GLU A 78 -6.54 3.74 -5.13
N GLN A 79 -7.35 2.69 -5.19
CA GLN A 79 -8.25 2.46 -6.34
C GLN A 79 -9.34 3.54 -6.43
N SER A 80 -9.74 4.11 -5.29
CA SER A 80 -10.70 5.21 -5.20
C SER A 80 -10.04 6.40 -4.51
N ASP A 81 -10.18 7.57 -5.12
CA ASP A 81 -9.64 8.79 -4.55
C ASP A 81 -10.47 9.27 -3.35
N ILE A 82 -9.80 9.79 -2.33
CA ILE A 82 -10.42 10.36 -1.14
C ILE A 82 -10.01 11.83 -1.06
N HIS A 83 -10.89 12.72 -1.50
CA HIS A 83 -10.69 14.16 -1.43
C HIS A 83 -11.91 14.85 -0.83
N SER A 84 -11.67 15.96 -0.12
CA SER A 84 -12.76 16.81 0.36
C SER A 84 -13.37 17.57 -0.83
N PRO A 85 -14.71 17.59 -0.96
CA PRO A 85 -15.37 18.34 -2.02
C PRO A 85 -15.34 19.86 -1.78
N GLN A 86 -14.89 20.32 -0.61
CA GLN A 86 -14.89 21.74 -0.24
C GLN A 86 -13.57 22.45 -0.55
N ILE A 87 -12.55 21.74 -1.01
CA ILE A 87 -11.23 22.30 -1.32
C ILE A 87 -10.88 22.10 -2.79
N THR A 88 -10.12 23.03 -3.33
CA THR A 88 -9.54 22.93 -4.67
C THR A 88 -8.39 21.92 -4.69
N VAL A 89 -8.00 21.52 -5.90
CA VAL A 89 -6.85 20.62 -6.11
C VAL A 89 -5.57 21.24 -5.55
N GLU A 90 -5.35 22.53 -5.79
CA GLU A 90 -4.19 23.27 -5.30
C GLU A 90 -4.11 23.24 -3.76
N GLU A 91 -5.21 23.58 -3.08
CA GLU A 91 -5.29 23.55 -1.62
C GLU A 91 -5.03 22.15 -1.06
N SER A 92 -5.53 21.10 -1.71
CA SER A 92 -5.30 19.72 -1.28
C SER A 92 -3.82 19.32 -1.37
N VAL A 93 -3.14 19.73 -2.45
CA VAL A 93 -1.70 19.45 -2.64
C VAL A 93 -0.85 20.24 -1.65
N ILE A 94 -1.14 21.55 -1.47
CA ILE A 94 -0.44 22.41 -0.50
C ILE A 94 -0.60 21.86 0.92
N PHE A 95 -1.83 21.50 1.31
CA PHE A 95 -2.10 20.90 2.61
C PHE A 95 -1.28 19.62 2.84
N SER A 96 -1.20 18.75 1.84
CA SER A 96 -0.38 17.55 1.87
C SER A 96 1.12 17.87 1.99
N ALA A 97 1.61 18.90 1.29
CA ALA A 97 2.99 19.34 1.35
C ALA A 97 3.35 19.85 2.75
N TRP A 98 2.49 20.67 3.37
CA TRP A 98 2.71 21.18 4.73
C TRP A 98 2.83 20.10 5.79
N LEU A 99 2.09 18.99 5.64
CA LEU A 99 2.15 17.87 6.59
C LEU A 99 3.37 16.96 6.40
N ARG A 100 3.96 16.91 5.20
CA ARG A 100 5.05 15.98 4.87
C ARG A 100 6.43 16.64 4.86
N LEU A 101 6.51 17.93 4.53
CA LEU A 101 7.77 18.66 4.43
C LEU A 101 8.27 19.08 5.82
N GLY A 102 9.58 18.99 6.03
CA GLY A 102 10.22 19.40 7.27
C GLY A 102 10.09 20.90 7.58
N SER A 103 10.34 21.26 8.83
CA SER A 103 10.32 22.65 9.31
C SER A 103 11.37 23.53 8.63
N GLU A 104 12.44 22.91 8.13
CA GLU A 104 13.59 23.53 7.46
C GLU A 104 13.29 24.03 6.04
N ILE A 105 12.20 23.57 5.42
CA ILE A 105 11.81 24.05 4.10
C ILE A 105 11.13 25.42 4.26
N ASP A 106 11.64 26.40 3.51
CA ASP A 106 11.15 27.77 3.48
C ASP A 106 9.66 27.86 3.08
N GLN A 107 8.94 28.81 3.67
CA GLN A 107 7.49 28.93 3.43
C GLN A 107 7.15 29.32 1.98
N ASP A 108 8.00 30.05 1.27
CA ASP A 108 7.76 30.36 -0.14
C ASP A 108 8.05 29.16 -1.05
N THR A 109 8.82 28.17 -0.59
CA THR A 109 8.99 26.88 -1.29
C THR A 109 7.87 25.88 -0.97
N LYS A 110 7.10 26.12 0.11
CA LYS A 110 5.93 25.32 0.52
C LYS A 110 4.61 25.75 -0.13
N LYS A 111 4.61 26.88 -0.85
CA LYS A 111 3.45 27.42 -1.58
C LYS A 111 3.36 26.82 -2.96
#